data_AF-A0A7K3QMF0-F1
#
_entry.id   AF-A0A7K3QMF0-F1
#
_cell.length_a   1.000
_cell.length_b   1.000
_cell.length_c   1.000
_cell.angle_alpha   90.00
_cell.angle_beta   90.00
_cell.angle_gamma   90.00
#
_symmetry.space_group_name_H-M   'P 1'
#
loop_
_entity.id
_entity.type
_entity.pdbx_description
1 polymer ?
#
loop_
_entity_poly.entity_id
_entity_poly.type
_entity_poly.pdbx_seq_one_letter_code
_entity_poly.pdbx_strand_id
1 'polypeptide(L)'
;MLAGKTPVLVHNSNCGPAFSIDEGQFGKKWGKHAQDYGLNPGDASARQGFRDKIAEVRRSHDEVRQGPWNPKNGGGNDYFFYRRGNDLLVTKGDGQFVTMFPMSKPNGWFEQASPFSCGCKK
;
A
#
# COMPACT_ATOMS: atom_id res chain seq x y z
N MET A 1 9.53 -5.88 -26.68
CA MET A 1 9.39 -4.57 -26.01
C MET A 1 9.73 -4.76 -24.54
N LEU A 2 10.75 -4.08 -24.05
CA LEU A 2 11.28 -4.24 -22.70
C LEU A 2 10.26 -3.68 -21.70
N ALA A 3 9.77 -4.54 -20.80
CA ALA A 3 8.96 -4.12 -19.67
C ALA A 3 9.85 -3.25 -18.76
N GLY A 4 9.72 -1.93 -18.92
CA GLY A 4 10.39 -0.95 -18.09
C GLY A 4 9.91 -1.14 -16.66
N LYS A 5 10.80 -1.62 -15.79
CA LYS A 5 10.73 -1.30 -14.37
C LYS A 5 10.90 0.21 -14.29
N THR A 6 9.84 0.98 -14.41
CA THR A 6 9.88 2.40 -14.04
C THR A 6 9.86 2.39 -12.53
N PRO A 7 10.98 2.63 -11.83
CA PRO A 7 10.91 2.83 -10.40
C PRO A 7 10.17 4.14 -10.25
N VAL A 8 8.90 4.09 -9.86
CA VAL A 8 8.24 5.29 -9.38
C VAL A 8 8.88 5.54 -8.01
N LEU A 9 10.02 6.24 -8.05
CA LEU A 9 10.74 6.76 -6.91
C LEU A 9 9.90 7.88 -6.31
N VAL A 10 8.76 7.54 -5.69
CA VAL A 10 8.05 8.46 -4.81
C VAL A 10 8.77 8.44 -3.46
N HIS A 11 9.93 9.07 -3.39
CA HIS A 11 10.57 9.47 -2.14
C HIS A 11 9.70 10.57 -1.48
N ASN A 12 9.63 10.77 -0.17
CA ASN A 12 10.39 10.23 0.94
C ASN A 12 9.47 10.43 2.15
N SER A 13 8.63 9.45 2.47
CA SER A 13 8.19 9.37 3.84
C SER A 13 9.34 8.70 4.58
N ASN A 14 9.98 9.39 5.54
CA ASN A 14 11.00 8.84 6.45
C ASN A 14 10.41 7.77 7.41
N CYS A 15 9.35 7.08 6.97
CA CYS A 15 8.59 6.12 7.73
C CYS A 15 8.55 4.78 7.02
N GLY A 16 9.42 3.87 7.47
CA GLY A 16 9.59 2.55 6.89
C GLY A 16 10.50 2.54 5.65
N PRO A 17 10.58 1.39 4.97
CA PRO A 17 11.51 1.15 3.86
C PRO A 17 11.20 1.98 2.63
N ALA A 18 12.14 2.00 1.69
CA ALA A 18 11.95 2.58 0.37
C ALA A 18 10.77 1.91 -0.34
N PHE A 19 9.82 2.72 -0.82
CA PHE A 19 8.62 2.20 -1.45
C PHE A 19 8.90 1.74 -2.87
N SER A 20 8.39 0.56 -3.24
CA SER A 20 8.48 0.04 -4.61
C SER A 20 7.18 -0.60 -5.06
N ILE A 21 6.89 -0.53 -6.35
CA ILE A 21 5.72 -1.14 -6.97
C ILE A 21 6.19 -2.06 -8.11
N ASP A 22 5.79 -3.32 -8.04
CA ASP A 22 5.84 -4.23 -9.18
C ASP A 22 4.58 -4.06 -10.04
N GLU A 23 4.74 -3.90 -11.36
CA GLU A 23 3.61 -3.64 -12.27
C GLU A 23 2.62 -4.80 -12.37
N GLY A 24 3.11 -6.04 -12.26
CA GLY A 24 2.24 -7.22 -12.26
C GLY A 24 1.37 -7.27 -11.01
N GLN A 25 1.98 -7.03 -9.85
CA GLN A 25 1.26 -6.93 -8.58
C GLN A 25 0.28 -5.75 -8.58
N PHE A 26 0.69 -4.58 -9.05
CA PHE A 26 -0.20 -3.43 -9.20
C PHE A 26 -1.39 -3.76 -10.10
N GLY A 27 -1.17 -4.34 -11.27
CA GLY A 27 -2.22 -4.75 -12.20
C GLY A 27 -3.22 -5.71 -11.56
N LYS A 28 -2.72 -6.74 -10.86
CA LYS A 28 -3.55 -7.72 -10.14
C LYS A 28 -4.41 -7.06 -9.06
N LYS A 29 -3.85 -6.12 -8.30
CA LYS A 29 -4.57 -5.44 -7.20
C LYS A 29 -5.53 -4.38 -7.70
N TRP A 30 -5.19 -3.64 -8.73
CA TRP A 30 -6.13 -2.77 -9.44
C TRP A 30 -7.35 -3.55 -9.92
N GLY A 31 -7.14 -4.65 -10.65
CA GLY A 31 -8.25 -5.46 -11.18
C GLY A 31 -9.17 -6.02 -10.08
N LYS A 32 -8.63 -6.27 -8.89
CA LYS A 32 -9.40 -6.73 -7.73
C LYS A 32 -10.12 -5.59 -6.99
N HIS A 33 -9.44 -4.47 -6.76
CA HIS A 33 -9.88 -3.46 -5.80
C HIS A 33 -10.52 -2.23 -6.45
N ALA A 34 -10.49 -2.06 -7.78
CA ALA A 34 -11.15 -0.93 -8.46
C ALA A 34 -12.63 -0.79 -8.04
N GLN A 35 -13.35 -1.92 -7.97
CA GLN A 35 -14.77 -1.94 -7.59
C GLN A 35 -15.02 -1.58 -6.12
N ASP A 36 -14.05 -1.81 -5.23
CA ASP A 36 -14.15 -1.38 -3.83
C ASP A 36 -14.24 0.15 -3.71
N TYR A 37 -13.78 0.86 -4.75
CA TYR A 37 -13.86 2.31 -4.89
C TYR A 37 -15.00 2.77 -5.81
N GLY A 38 -15.85 1.86 -6.29
CA GLY A 38 -16.88 2.17 -7.28
C GLY A 38 -16.32 2.49 -8.68
N LEU A 39 -15.09 2.06 -8.99
CA LEU A 39 -14.40 2.34 -10.25
C LEU A 39 -14.49 1.16 -11.22
N ASN A 40 -14.37 1.47 -12.52
CA ASN A 40 -14.26 0.47 -13.58
C ASN A 40 -12.80 0.05 -13.79
N PRO A 41 -12.44 -1.25 -13.66
CA PRO A 41 -11.06 -1.71 -13.87
C PRO A 41 -10.56 -1.55 -15.32
N GLY A 42 -11.44 -1.35 -16.29
CA GLY A 42 -11.10 -1.04 -17.68
C GLY A 42 -10.80 0.44 -17.95
N ASP A 43 -11.02 1.32 -16.97
CA ASP A 43 -10.77 2.77 -17.13
C ASP A 43 -9.30 3.09 -16.81
N ALA A 44 -8.58 3.57 -17.83
CA ALA A 44 -7.17 3.94 -17.72
C ALA A 44 -6.93 5.16 -16.84
N SER A 45 -7.84 6.14 -16.83
CA SER A 45 -7.75 7.31 -15.97
C SER A 45 -7.96 6.93 -14.51
N ALA A 46 -8.98 6.09 -14.24
CA ALA A 46 -9.22 5.56 -12.90
C ALA A 46 -8.04 4.71 -12.39
N ARG A 47 -7.41 3.93 -13.28
CA ARG A 47 -6.20 3.17 -12.98
C ARG A 47 -5.05 4.08 -12.57
N GLN A 48 -4.85 5.19 -13.28
CA GLN A 48 -3.83 6.18 -12.90
C GLN A 48 -4.17 6.84 -11.55
N GLY A 49 -5.43 7.24 -11.35
CA GLY A 49 -5.88 7.81 -10.08
C GLY A 49 -5.68 6.87 -8.88
N PHE A 50 -5.84 5.57 -9.05
CA PHE A 50 -5.51 4.58 -8.02
C PHE A 50 -4.02 4.55 -7.69
N ARG A 51 -3.16 4.69 -8.71
CA ARG A 51 -1.71 4.78 -8.56
C ARG A 51 -1.29 6.03 -7.78
N ASP A 52 -1.92 7.16 -8.09
CA ASP A 52 -1.69 8.43 -7.40
C ASP A 52 -2.17 8.37 -5.95
N LYS A 53 -3.31 7.71 -5.70
CA LYS A 53 -3.81 7.49 -4.34
C LYS A 53 -2.87 6.61 -3.51
N ILE A 54 -2.29 5.55 -4.07
CA ILE A 54 -1.24 4.75 -3.38
C ILE A 54 -0.07 5.65 -2.96
N ALA A 55 0.41 6.51 -3.87
CA ALA A 55 1.49 7.45 -3.59
C ALA A 55 1.10 8.44 -2.47
N GLU A 56 -0.14 8.93 -2.48
CA GLU A 56 -0.66 9.85 -1.47
C GLU A 56 -0.72 9.22 -0.07
N VAL A 57 -1.25 7.99 0.04
CA VAL A 57 -1.28 7.25 1.31
C VAL A 57 0.13 7.01 1.82
N ARG A 58 1.08 6.62 0.94
CA ARG A 58 2.48 6.40 1.34
C ARG A 58 3.12 7.68 1.88
N ARG A 59 2.90 8.82 1.20
CA ARG A 59 3.52 10.12 1.50
C ARG A 59 2.97 10.79 2.75
N SER A 60 1.68 10.60 3.02
CA SER A 60 0.94 11.44 3.96
C SER A 60 -0.17 10.64 4.64
N HIS A 61 0.25 9.52 5.24
CA HIS A 61 -0.57 8.70 6.11
C HIS A 61 -0.84 9.41 7.44
N ASP A 62 -1.94 9.03 8.09
CA ASP A 62 -2.28 9.46 9.45
C ASP A 62 -1.63 8.55 10.49
N GLU A 63 -1.44 7.28 10.14
CA GLU A 63 -0.96 6.24 11.05
C GLU A 63 -0.14 5.19 10.29
N VAL A 64 0.93 4.74 10.94
CA VAL A 64 1.72 3.58 10.49
C VAL A 64 1.75 2.53 11.57
N ARG A 65 1.55 1.28 11.15
CA ARG A 65 1.76 0.12 12.00
C ARG A 65 2.66 -0.90 11.31
N GLN A 66 3.33 -1.72 12.10
CA GLN A 66 4.11 -2.85 11.60
C GLN A 66 3.67 -4.13 12.30
N GLY A 67 3.52 -5.21 11.53
CA GLY A 67 3.15 -6.51 12.08
C GLY A 67 2.75 -7.55 11.04
N PRO A 68 2.11 -8.64 11.47
CA PRO A 68 1.77 -9.73 10.59
C PRO A 68 0.68 -9.40 9.58
N TRP A 69 0.89 -9.85 8.34
CA TRP A 69 -0.12 -9.82 7.29
C TRP A 69 -0.31 -11.22 6.75
N ASN A 70 -1.50 -11.79 6.90
CA ASN A 70 -1.90 -13.09 6.35
C ASN A 70 -0.81 -14.20 6.45
N PRO A 71 -0.21 -14.42 7.65
CA PRO A 71 0.98 -15.27 7.79
C PRO A 71 0.74 -16.74 7.42
N LYS A 72 -0.51 -17.20 7.43
CA LYS A 72 -0.89 -18.57 7.08
C LYS A 72 -1.09 -18.81 5.57
N ASN A 73 -1.16 -17.75 4.75
CA ASN A 73 -1.45 -17.88 3.32
C ASN A 73 -0.51 -17.02 2.45
N GLY A 74 0.80 -17.21 2.63
CA GLY A 74 1.82 -16.57 1.80
C GLY A 74 2.18 -15.13 2.16
N GLY A 75 1.75 -14.66 3.33
CA GLY A 75 2.22 -13.42 3.94
C GLY A 75 3.38 -13.64 4.91
N GLY A 76 3.56 -12.72 5.86
CA GLY A 76 4.68 -12.74 6.82
C GLY A 76 4.43 -11.84 8.03
N ASN A 77 5.48 -11.56 8.81
CA ASN A 77 5.37 -10.94 10.13
C ASN A 77 5.83 -9.47 10.21
N ASP A 78 6.44 -8.95 9.15
CA ASP A 78 7.19 -7.69 9.12
C ASP A 78 6.55 -6.63 8.20
N TYR A 79 5.26 -6.76 7.93
CA TYR A 79 4.56 -5.92 6.96
C TYR A 79 4.26 -4.55 7.55
N PHE A 80 4.30 -3.54 6.69
CA PHE A 80 3.89 -2.19 7.06
C PHE A 80 2.47 -1.92 6.58
N PHE A 81 1.74 -1.21 7.43
CA PHE A 81 0.40 -0.74 7.21
C PHE A 81 0.41 0.79 7.28
N TYR A 82 0.08 1.45 6.18
CA TYR A 82 -0.05 2.90 6.11
C TYR A 82 -1.53 3.22 5.95
N ARG A 83 -2.12 3.90 6.93
CA ARG A 83 -3.53 4.28 6.92
C ARG A 83 -3.65 5.78 6.67
N ARG A 84 -4.53 6.17 5.74
CA ARG A 84 -4.97 7.56 5.55
C ARG A 84 -6.47 7.59 5.38
N GLY A 85 -7.18 8.23 6.30
CA GLY A 85 -8.64 8.15 6.39
C GLY A 85 -9.08 6.68 6.36
N ASN A 86 -9.83 6.31 5.33
CA ASN A 86 -10.30 4.94 5.11
C ASN A 86 -9.38 4.11 4.23
N ASP A 87 -8.32 4.65 3.62
CA ASP A 87 -7.43 3.87 2.77
C ASP A 87 -6.37 3.15 3.60
N LEU A 88 -6.22 1.83 3.38
CA LEU A 88 -5.15 1.02 3.97
C LEU A 88 -4.21 0.53 2.87
N LEU A 89 -3.00 1.06 2.84
CA LEU A 89 -1.90 0.57 2.03
C LEU A 89 -1.08 -0.44 2.83
N VAL A 90 -0.79 -1.60 2.23
CA VAL A 90 0.05 -2.64 2.82
C VAL A 90 1.28 -2.85 1.96
N THR A 91 2.44 -2.90 2.60
CA THR A 91 3.72 -3.26 1.97
C THR A 91 4.40 -4.36 2.77
N LYS A 92 5.32 -5.09 2.13
CA LYS A 92 6.27 -5.96 2.83
C LYS A 92 7.24 -5.14 3.70
N GLY A 93 8.03 -5.83 4.52
CA GLY A 93 9.10 -5.24 5.32
C GLY A 93 10.24 -4.62 4.52
N ASP A 94 10.34 -4.90 3.22
CA ASP A 94 11.27 -4.28 2.27
C ASP A 94 10.66 -3.07 1.52
N GLY A 95 9.39 -2.75 1.78
CA GLY A 95 8.66 -1.65 1.13
C GLY A 95 8.01 -1.99 -0.20
N GLN A 96 8.05 -3.25 -0.65
CA GLN A 96 7.33 -3.67 -1.85
C GLN A 96 5.81 -3.63 -1.63
N PHE A 97 5.09 -2.99 -2.57
CA PHE A 97 3.64 -2.94 -2.60
C PHE A 97 2.99 -4.32 -2.56
N VAL A 98 2.06 -4.50 -1.62
CA VAL A 98 1.27 -5.73 -1.50
C VAL A 98 -0.15 -5.48 -1.95
N THR A 99 -0.84 -4.47 -1.38
CA THR A 99 -2.24 -4.17 -1.70
C THR A 99 -2.64 -2.79 -1.17
N MET A 100 -3.73 -2.23 -1.68
CA MET A 100 -4.44 -1.11 -1.06
C MET A 100 -5.95 -1.33 -1.22
N PHE A 101 -6.75 -0.98 -0.20
CA PHE A 101 -8.20 -1.07 -0.23
C PHE A 101 -8.84 -0.13 0.81
N PRO A 102 -10.14 0.20 0.68
CA PRO A 102 -10.87 0.92 1.70
C PRO A 102 -11.11 0.02 2.93
N MET A 103 -10.62 0.45 4.08
CA MET A 103 -10.93 -0.07 5.41
C MET A 103 -12.29 0.45 5.89
N SER A 104 -13.37 0.11 5.19
CA SER A 104 -14.74 0.43 5.61
C SER A 104 -15.19 -0.35 6.85
N LYS A 105 -14.43 -1.38 7.23
CA LYS A 105 -14.60 -2.20 8.43
C LYS A 105 -13.25 -2.42 9.10
N PRO A 106 -13.21 -2.69 10.41
CA PRO A 106 -11.97 -3.02 11.10
C PRO A 106 -11.19 -4.15 10.41
N ASN A 107 -9.87 -4.01 10.35
CA ASN A 107 -8.97 -5.02 9.80
C ASN A 107 -8.15 -5.64 10.92
N GLY A 108 -8.40 -6.91 11.24
CA GLY A 108 -7.77 -7.57 12.38
C GLY A 108 -6.24 -7.63 12.33
N TRP A 109 -5.63 -7.68 11.14
CA TRP A 109 -4.16 -7.62 11.01
C TRP A 109 -3.62 -6.23 11.35
N PHE A 110 -4.28 -5.18 10.86
CA PHE A 110 -3.95 -3.81 11.21
C PHE A 110 -4.13 -3.54 12.71
N GLU A 111 -5.22 -4.03 13.31
CA GLU A 111 -5.51 -3.82 14.73
C GLU A 111 -4.49 -4.48 15.66
N GLN A 112 -4.01 -5.67 15.29
CA GLN A 112 -2.99 -6.41 16.04
C GLN A 112 -1.56 -5.92 15.76
N ALA A 113 -1.35 -5.16 14.67
CA ALA A 113 -0.05 -4.58 14.37
C ALA A 113 0.31 -3.48 15.37
N SER A 114 1.60 -3.35 15.65
CA SER A 114 2.10 -2.37 16.61
C SER A 114 2.27 -1.00 15.95
N PRO A 115 1.95 0.10 16.64
CA PRO A 115 2.27 1.44 16.16
C PRO A 115 3.74 1.55 15.77
N PHE A 116 4.01 2.10 14.58
CA PHE A 116 5.36 2.33 14.11
C PHE A 116 5.64 3.83 14.12
N SER A 117 6.67 4.23 14.87
CA SER A 117 7.08 5.63 14.93
C SER A 117 7.91 5.97 13.70
N CYS A 118 7.37 6.86 12.86
CA CYS A 118 8.13 7.46 11.79
C CYS A 118 9.27 8.28 12.39
N GLY A 119 10.51 8.03 11.94
CA GLY A 119 11.67 8.80 12.36
C GLY A 119 11.62 10.23 11.82
N CYS A 120 10.82 11.09 12.43
CA CYS A 120 10.98 12.52 12.27
C CYS A 120 12.22 12.92 13.09
N LYS A 121 13.32 13.25 12.42
CA LYS A 121 14.25 14.19 13.05
C LYS A 121 13.46 15.49 13.22
N LYS A 122 13.27 15.89 14.47
CA LYS A 122 12.82 17.24 14.82
C LYS A 122 13.75 18.26 14.19
#